data_AF-A0A9R0I254-F1
#
_entry.id   AF-A0A9R0I254-F1
#
_cell.length_a   1.000
_cell.length_b   1.000
_cell.length_c   1.000
_cell.angle_alpha   90.00
_cell.angle_beta   90.00
_cell.angle_gamma   90.00
#
_symmetry.space_group_name_H-M   'P 1'
#
loop_
_entity.id
_entity.type
_entity.pdbx_description
1 polymer ?
#
loop_
_entity_poly.entity_id
_entity_poly.type
_entity_poly.pdbx_seq_one_letter_code
_entity_poly.pdbx_strand_id
1 'polypeptide(L)'
;MPKHQTNDMPWDIYHQITADNWKTFVMERNKPEMLVRREKASKSALQIKHPHRTGQKGYVRKRPEWINDGRLPPEAALTLSSGSSSVTSSLTTAPDRFKKFRSVEWILAHQVKNKEGKWEVDPNDKEAVNIAKMALEYIEEEGKGNISFTQGEDALTKAMGKKDHPGRVNATSGVNVGYKVAFGPIDRSSRCGHIEPSPEAIESIRAS
;
A
#
# COMPACT_ATOMS: atom_id res chain seq x y z
N MET A 1 7.57 -19.52 17.40
CA MET A 1 8.79 -20.34 17.62
C MET A 1 9.43 -20.60 16.27
N PRO A 2 10.71 -20.24 16.04
CA PRO A 2 11.37 -20.60 14.79
C PRO A 2 11.63 -22.11 14.80
N LYS A 3 11.11 -22.82 13.79
CA LYS A 3 11.34 -24.25 13.57
C LYS A 3 12.62 -24.42 12.75
N HIS A 4 13.45 -25.39 13.17
CA HIS A 4 14.72 -25.84 12.61
C HIS A 4 15.90 -24.86 12.69
N GLN A 5 16.67 -24.98 13.77
CA GLN A 5 18.14 -24.90 13.66
C GLN A 5 18.60 -26.34 13.43
N THR A 6 18.70 -26.77 12.17
CA THR A 6 19.65 -27.84 11.88
C THR A 6 21.04 -27.20 11.93
N ASN A 7 22.05 -27.90 12.47
CA ASN A 7 23.44 -27.41 12.48
C ASN A 7 24.07 -27.41 11.07
N ASP A 8 23.25 -27.56 10.03
CA ASP A 8 23.69 -27.68 8.64
C ASP A 8 24.15 -26.32 8.14
N MET A 9 25.34 -26.29 7.56
CA MET A 9 25.85 -25.06 6.98
C MET A 9 25.16 -24.81 5.64
N PRO A 10 25.12 -23.54 5.16
CA PRO A 10 24.42 -23.23 3.92
C PRO A 10 24.89 -24.02 2.69
N TRP A 11 26.15 -24.46 2.63
CA TRP A 11 26.64 -25.33 1.56
C TRP A 11 26.20 -26.80 1.69
N ASP A 12 25.79 -27.24 2.87
CA ASP A 12 25.21 -28.57 3.10
C ASP A 12 23.75 -28.62 2.60
N ILE A 13 23.06 -27.47 2.64
CA ILE A 13 21.65 -27.32 2.22
C ILE A 13 21.56 -26.97 0.73
N TYR A 14 22.48 -26.14 0.23
CA TYR A 14 22.45 -25.60 -1.14
C TYR A 14 23.72 -25.98 -1.90
N HIS A 15 23.63 -26.98 -2.78
CA HIS A 15 24.75 -27.51 -3.58
C HIS A 15 25.48 -26.45 -4.43
N GLN A 16 24.82 -25.33 -4.73
CA GLN A 16 25.36 -24.20 -5.50
C GLN A 16 26.23 -23.24 -4.67
N ILE A 17 26.24 -23.37 -3.34
CA ILE A 17 27.01 -22.51 -2.44
C ILE A 17 28.21 -23.31 -1.94
N THR A 18 29.41 -22.78 -2.11
CA THR A 18 30.63 -23.34 -1.52
C THR A 18 30.91 -22.72 -0.15
N ALA A 19 31.75 -23.38 0.64
CA ALA A 19 32.23 -22.81 1.91
C ALA A 19 32.88 -21.43 1.73
N ASP A 20 33.60 -21.20 0.64
CA ASP A 20 34.26 -19.92 0.37
C ASP A 20 33.29 -18.83 -0.10
N ASN A 21 32.24 -19.19 -0.84
CA ASN A 21 31.13 -18.28 -1.15
C ASN A 21 30.47 -17.79 0.15
N TRP A 22 30.27 -18.70 1.12
CA TRP A 22 29.72 -18.34 2.42
C TRP A 22 30.65 -17.43 3.24
N LYS A 23 31.95 -17.73 3.30
CA LYS A 23 32.93 -16.87 3.98
C LYS A 23 32.93 -15.45 3.41
N THR A 24 32.96 -15.34 2.08
CA THR A 24 32.91 -14.05 1.38
C THR A 24 31.63 -13.29 1.74
N PHE A 25 30.48 -13.96 1.70
CA PHE A 25 29.20 -13.37 2.08
C PHE A 25 29.20 -12.86 3.54
N VAL A 26 29.70 -13.66 4.49
CA VAL A 26 29.77 -13.28 5.91
C VAL A 26 30.68 -12.06 6.10
N MET A 27 31.85 -12.03 5.45
CA MET A 27 32.74 -10.87 5.47
C MET A 27 32.06 -9.62 4.93
N GLU A 28 31.38 -9.71 3.79
CA GLU A 28 30.68 -8.57 3.19
C GLU A 28 29.53 -8.05 4.07
N ARG A 29 28.74 -8.95 4.66
CA ARG A 29 27.58 -8.57 5.49
C ARG A 29 27.98 -7.96 6.84
N ASN A 30 29.20 -8.22 7.30
CA ASN A 30 29.77 -7.64 8.52
C ASN A 30 30.58 -6.37 8.28
N LYS A 31 30.67 -5.86 7.04
CA LYS A 31 31.25 -4.54 6.77
C LYS A 31 30.45 -3.45 7.50
N PRO A 32 31.11 -2.39 8.02
CA PRO A 32 30.45 -1.35 8.81
C PRO A 32 29.30 -0.67 8.04
N GLU A 33 29.48 -0.42 6.73
CA GLU A 33 28.44 0.16 5.87
C GLU A 33 27.16 -0.71 5.85
N MET A 34 27.31 -2.03 5.75
CA MET A 34 26.19 -2.97 5.68
C MET A 34 25.47 -3.08 7.02
N LEU A 35 26.20 -3.00 8.13
CA LEU A 35 25.62 -2.97 9.48
C LEU A 35 24.79 -1.70 9.70
N VAL A 36 25.31 -0.53 9.32
CA VAL A 36 24.57 0.74 9.37
C VAL A 36 23.31 0.67 8.52
N ARG A 37 23.41 0.12 7.30
CA ARG A 37 22.25 -0.06 6.41
C ARG A 37 21.19 -0.98 7.01
N ARG A 38 21.61 -2.10 7.61
CA ARG A 38 20.74 -3.05 8.31
C ARG A 38 20.04 -2.40 9.50
N GLU A 39 20.78 -1.64 10.30
CA GLU A 39 20.22 -0.95 11.46
C GLU A 39 19.18 0.09 11.03
N LYS A 40 19.48 0.90 10.01
CA LYS A 40 18.54 1.86 9.43
C LYS A 40 17.26 1.18 8.93
N ALA A 41 17.40 0.09 8.17
CA ALA A 41 16.26 -0.67 7.67
C ALA A 41 15.43 -1.29 8.81
N SER A 42 16.10 -1.82 9.86
CA SER A 42 15.45 -2.37 11.05
C SER A 42 14.64 -1.30 11.80
N LYS A 43 15.24 -0.13 12.06
CA LYS A 43 14.55 1.01 12.69
C LYS A 43 13.34 1.45 11.87
N SER A 44 13.47 1.54 10.55
CA SER A 44 12.33 1.86 9.68
C SER A 44 11.25 0.78 9.69
N ALA A 45 11.61 -0.52 9.75
CA ALA A 45 10.66 -1.61 9.82
C ALA A 45 9.85 -1.59 11.13
N LEU A 46 10.48 -1.25 12.26
CA LEU A 46 9.82 -1.10 13.56
C LEU A 46 8.82 0.06 13.62
N GLN A 47 8.97 1.06 12.75
CA GLN A 47 8.05 2.20 12.65
C GLN A 47 6.81 1.90 11.80
N ILE A 48 6.73 0.74 11.14
CA ILE A 48 5.58 0.38 10.31
C ILE A 48 4.41 0.03 11.24
N LYS A 49 3.42 0.92 11.28
CA LYS A 49 2.25 0.80 12.17
C LYS A 49 1.41 -0.45 11.91
N HIS A 50 1.14 -0.74 10.64
CA HIS A 50 0.37 -1.92 10.20
C HIS A 50 1.22 -2.68 9.17
N PRO A 51 1.98 -3.70 9.58
CA PRO A 51 2.84 -4.45 8.67
C PRO A 51 2.02 -5.27 7.68
N HIS A 52 2.10 -4.92 6.40
CA HIS A 52 1.50 -5.73 5.34
C HIS A 52 2.28 -7.06 5.15
N ARG A 53 1.60 -8.14 4.78
CA ARG A 53 2.17 -9.50 4.66
C ARG A 53 2.29 -9.99 3.21
N THR A 54 2.47 -9.05 2.27
CA THR A 54 2.70 -9.36 0.85
C THR A 54 4.12 -9.88 0.56
N GLY A 55 5.06 -9.76 1.51
CA GLY A 55 6.45 -10.13 1.35
C GLY A 55 7.17 -9.31 0.27
N GLN A 56 8.28 -9.82 -0.27
CA GLN A 56 9.02 -9.17 -1.36
C GLN A 56 8.20 -9.07 -2.67
N LYS A 57 7.12 -9.87 -2.79
CA LYS A 57 6.24 -9.89 -3.95
C LYS A 57 5.48 -8.56 -4.13
N GLY A 58 5.19 -7.84 -3.04
CA GLY A 58 4.36 -6.64 -3.08
C GLY A 58 2.93 -6.92 -3.55
N TYR A 59 2.15 -5.87 -3.81
CA TYR A 59 0.74 -6.03 -4.21
C TYR A 59 0.61 -6.58 -5.64
N VAL A 60 1.45 -6.10 -6.56
CA VAL A 60 1.40 -6.46 -7.98
C VAL A 60 1.49 -7.98 -8.18
N ARG A 61 2.44 -8.63 -7.52
CA ARG A 61 2.61 -10.09 -7.66
C ARG A 61 1.65 -10.89 -6.76
N LYS A 62 1.01 -10.25 -5.77
CA LYS A 62 -0.02 -10.89 -4.93
C LYS A 62 -1.40 -10.91 -5.54
N ARG A 63 -1.75 -9.93 -6.39
CA ARG A 63 -3.00 -9.91 -7.15
C ARG A 63 -3.35 -11.23 -7.84
N PRO A 64 -2.48 -11.83 -8.68
CA PRO A 64 -2.83 -13.10 -9.32
C PRO A 64 -3.04 -14.23 -8.31
N GLU A 65 -2.31 -14.26 -7.20
CA GLU A 65 -2.56 -15.23 -6.13
C GLU A 65 -3.95 -15.02 -5.50
N TRP A 66 -4.32 -13.77 -5.19
CA TRP A 66 -5.64 -13.47 -4.64
C TRP A 66 -6.78 -13.76 -5.61
N ILE A 67 -6.57 -13.55 -6.91
CA ILE A 67 -7.55 -13.87 -7.95
C ILE A 67 -7.72 -15.39 -8.05
N ASN A 68 -6.62 -16.14 -8.10
CA ASN A 68 -6.67 -17.61 -8.16
C ASN A 68 -7.30 -18.22 -6.91
N ASP A 69 -7.10 -17.60 -5.74
CA ASP A 69 -7.74 -17.99 -4.48
C ASP A 69 -9.22 -17.57 -4.39
N GLY A 70 -9.77 -16.87 -5.39
CA GLY A 70 -11.14 -16.33 -5.36
C GLY A 70 -11.37 -15.19 -4.37
N ARG A 71 -10.31 -14.60 -3.83
CA ARG A 71 -10.35 -13.51 -2.82
C ARG A 71 -10.35 -12.12 -3.42
N LEU A 72 -10.03 -12.01 -4.71
CA LEU A 72 -10.07 -10.77 -5.49
C LEU A 72 -10.71 -11.07 -6.84
N PRO A 73 -11.64 -10.24 -7.35
CA PRO A 73 -12.31 -10.53 -8.59
C PRO A 73 -11.35 -10.40 -9.80
N PRO A 74 -11.58 -11.15 -10.90
CA PRO A 74 -10.71 -11.12 -12.08
C PRO A 74 -10.57 -9.74 -12.73
N GLU A 75 -11.54 -8.84 -12.57
CA GLU A 75 -11.48 -7.45 -13.02
C GLU A 75 -10.30 -6.65 -12.41
N ALA A 76 -9.76 -7.10 -11.27
CA ALA A 76 -8.58 -6.51 -10.66
C ALA A 76 -7.26 -6.91 -11.35
N ALA A 77 -7.28 -7.86 -12.28
CA ALA A 77 -6.08 -8.39 -12.95
C ALA A 77 -5.45 -7.39 -13.94
N LEU A 78 -6.20 -6.40 -14.43
CA LEU A 78 -5.78 -5.56 -15.54
C LEU A 78 -4.57 -4.67 -15.19
N THR A 79 -3.40 -5.10 -15.68
CA THR A 79 -2.13 -4.40 -15.63
C THR A 79 -2.18 -3.06 -16.36
N LEU A 80 -1.42 -2.08 -15.87
CA LEU A 80 -1.23 -0.74 -16.45
C LEU A 80 -0.48 -0.73 -17.80
N SER A 81 -0.45 -1.83 -18.55
CA SER A 81 0.28 -1.94 -19.81
C SER A 81 -0.66 -1.99 -21.02
N SER A 82 -0.66 -0.89 -21.76
CA SER A 82 -0.94 -0.66 -23.18
C SER A 82 -2.03 -1.45 -23.91
N GLY A 83 -3.04 -0.72 -24.40
CA GLY A 83 -3.40 -0.75 -25.82
C GLY A 83 -4.29 -1.89 -26.33
N SER A 84 -5.25 -2.40 -25.56
CA SER A 84 -6.28 -3.30 -26.12
C SER A 84 -7.65 -2.64 -26.16
N SER A 85 -8.06 -2.26 -27.37
CA SER A 85 -9.36 -1.70 -27.71
C SER A 85 -10.38 -2.81 -27.93
N SER A 86 -10.83 -3.47 -26.87
CA SER A 86 -12.09 -4.24 -26.84
C SER A 86 -12.25 -4.86 -25.46
N VAL A 87 -13.16 -4.34 -24.64
CA VAL A 87 -14.52 -4.87 -24.43
C VAL A 87 -15.21 -4.12 -23.27
N THR A 88 -16.43 -3.68 -23.55
CA THR A 88 -17.62 -3.51 -22.68
C THR A 88 -17.48 -3.12 -21.19
N SER A 89 -18.07 -1.95 -20.88
CA SER A 89 -18.74 -1.51 -19.65
C SER A 89 -17.96 -1.22 -18.35
N SER A 90 -17.89 0.09 -18.06
CA SER A 90 -17.84 0.77 -16.75
C SER A 90 -16.54 0.93 -15.97
N LEU A 91 -15.39 0.40 -16.39
CA LEU A 91 -14.10 0.65 -15.72
C LEU A 91 -13.02 1.06 -16.71
N THR A 92 -13.17 2.25 -17.31
CA THR A 92 -12.35 2.67 -18.46
C THR A 92 -10.98 3.24 -18.08
N THR A 93 -10.73 3.58 -16.81
CA THR A 93 -9.50 4.30 -16.43
C THR A 93 -8.77 3.64 -15.25
N ALA A 94 -7.44 3.75 -15.23
CA ALA A 94 -6.62 3.28 -14.10
C ALA A 94 -7.09 3.82 -12.73
N PRO A 95 -7.47 5.09 -12.56
CA PRO A 95 -7.98 5.62 -11.30
C PRO A 95 -9.25 4.93 -10.79
N ASP A 96 -10.18 4.56 -11.69
CA ASP A 96 -11.45 3.92 -11.30
C ASP A 96 -11.18 2.53 -10.70
N ARG A 97 -10.23 1.79 -11.29
CA ARG A 97 -9.78 0.50 -10.72
C ARG A 97 -9.07 0.67 -9.39
N PHE A 98 -8.19 1.67 -9.30
CA PHE A 98 -7.52 1.98 -8.03
C PHE A 98 -8.55 2.27 -6.95
N LYS A 99 -9.53 3.14 -7.21
CA LYS A 99 -10.60 3.43 -6.24
C LYS A 99 -11.39 2.18 -5.84
N LYS A 100 -11.72 1.31 -6.81
CA LYS A 100 -12.55 0.12 -6.59
C LYS A 100 -11.85 -0.97 -5.76
N PHE A 101 -10.61 -1.35 -6.10
CA PHE A 101 -9.98 -2.55 -5.51
C PHE A 101 -8.97 -2.26 -4.43
N ARG A 102 -8.42 -1.05 -4.35
CA ARG A 102 -7.31 -0.75 -3.46
C ARG A 102 -7.63 -1.01 -1.99
N SER A 103 -8.84 -0.66 -1.54
CA SER A 103 -9.31 -0.94 -0.18
C SER A 103 -9.30 -2.44 0.11
N VAL A 104 -9.80 -3.25 -0.83
CA VAL A 104 -9.82 -4.71 -0.74
C VAL A 104 -8.40 -5.29 -0.74
N GLU A 105 -7.54 -4.82 -1.64
CA GLU A 105 -6.14 -5.22 -1.71
C GLU A 105 -5.39 -4.93 -0.42
N TRP A 106 -5.63 -3.77 0.20
CA TRP A 106 -5.07 -3.43 1.50
C TRP A 106 -5.52 -4.42 2.58
N ILE A 107 -6.81 -4.78 2.63
CA ILE A 107 -7.34 -5.76 3.58
C ILE A 107 -6.67 -7.12 3.37
N LEU A 108 -6.63 -7.62 2.13
CA LEU A 108 -6.02 -8.91 1.78
C LEU A 108 -4.53 -8.97 2.15
N ALA A 109 -3.83 -7.84 2.02
CA ALA A 109 -2.43 -7.73 2.41
C ALA A 109 -2.20 -7.85 3.92
N HIS A 110 -3.20 -7.59 4.75
CA HIS A 110 -3.11 -7.69 6.22
C HIS A 110 -3.75 -8.96 6.78
N GLN A 111 -4.20 -9.88 5.90
CA GLN A 111 -4.77 -11.15 6.33
C GLN A 111 -3.70 -12.16 6.76
N VAL A 112 -4.08 -12.96 7.75
CA VAL A 112 -3.36 -14.10 8.30
C VAL A 112 -4.28 -15.31 8.30
N LYS A 113 -3.72 -16.52 8.15
CA LYS A 113 -4.47 -17.74 8.41
C LYS A 113 -4.58 -17.92 9.91
N ASN A 114 -5.81 -18.01 10.41
CA ASN A 114 -6.08 -18.37 11.80
C ASN A 114 -5.76 -19.86 12.03
N LYS A 115 -5.96 -20.34 13.27
CA LYS A 115 -5.73 -21.75 13.62
C LYS A 115 -6.61 -22.72 12.83
N GLU A 116 -7.75 -22.27 12.34
CA GLU A 116 -8.73 -23.01 11.54
C GLU A 116 -8.43 -22.95 10.04
N GLY A 117 -7.37 -22.23 9.63
CA GLY A 117 -7.00 -22.03 8.23
C GLY A 117 -7.79 -20.94 7.49
N LYS A 118 -8.72 -20.26 8.16
CA LYS A 118 -9.49 -19.13 7.62
C LYS A 118 -8.63 -17.87 7.57
N TRP A 119 -8.78 -17.10 6.49
CA TRP A 119 -8.13 -15.81 6.35
C TRP A 119 -8.89 -14.73 7.11
N GLU A 120 -8.21 -14.05 8.02
CA GLU A 120 -8.73 -12.90 8.76
C GLU A 120 -7.64 -11.84 8.90
N VAL A 121 -8.00 -10.56 9.03
CA VAL A 121 -7.01 -9.52 9.35
C VAL A 121 -6.40 -9.83 10.70
N ASP A 122 -5.08 -9.67 10.84
CA ASP A 122 -4.34 -10.03 12.06
C ASP A 122 -5.04 -9.50 13.32
N PRO A 123 -5.60 -10.38 14.18
CA PRO A 123 -6.36 -9.95 15.36
C PRO A 123 -5.52 -9.18 16.37
N ASN A 124 -4.18 -9.30 16.31
CA ASN A 124 -3.28 -8.54 17.18
C ASN A 124 -3.22 -7.06 16.78
N ASP A 125 -3.50 -6.73 15.52
CA ASP A 125 -3.56 -5.35 15.02
C ASP A 125 -5.01 -4.84 15.05
N LYS A 126 -5.49 -4.51 16.25
CA LYS A 126 -6.87 -4.04 16.48
C LYS A 126 -7.25 -2.84 15.60
N GLU A 127 -6.29 -1.97 15.34
CA GLU A 127 -6.49 -0.82 14.47
C GLU A 127 -6.65 -1.23 13.01
N ALA A 128 -5.81 -2.13 12.50
CA ALA A 128 -5.98 -2.64 11.14
C ALA A 128 -7.30 -3.40 10.96
N VAL A 129 -7.74 -4.14 11.99
CA VAL A 129 -9.06 -4.79 12.01
C VAL A 129 -10.17 -3.75 11.92
N ASN A 130 -10.09 -2.66 12.69
CA ASN A 130 -11.08 -1.59 12.64
C ASN A 130 -11.08 -0.87 11.28
N ILE A 131 -9.90 -0.55 10.73
CA ILE A 131 -9.77 0.06 9.39
C ILE A 131 -10.39 -0.86 8.33
N ALA A 132 -10.12 -2.16 8.39
CA ALA A 132 -10.67 -3.12 7.44
C ALA A 132 -12.19 -3.19 7.52
N LYS A 133 -12.75 -3.23 8.73
CA LYS A 133 -14.21 -3.23 8.96
C LYS A 133 -14.85 -1.97 8.38
N MET A 134 -14.36 -0.79 8.77
CA MET A 134 -14.86 0.49 8.28
C MET A 134 -14.73 0.62 6.75
N ALA A 135 -13.61 0.16 6.18
CA ALA A 135 -13.41 0.20 4.73
C ALA A 135 -14.43 -0.68 3.98
N LEU A 136 -14.77 -1.87 4.51
CA LEU A 136 -15.80 -2.71 3.92
C LEU A 136 -17.19 -2.06 4.01
N GLU A 137 -17.54 -1.50 5.17
CA GLU A 137 -18.81 -0.78 5.35
C GLU A 137 -18.93 0.39 4.35
N TYR A 138 -17.87 1.18 4.18
CA TYR A 138 -17.86 2.27 3.21
C TYR A 138 -17.92 1.80 1.75
N ILE A 139 -17.32 0.66 1.40
CA ILE A 139 -17.48 0.08 0.05
C ILE A 139 -18.94 -0.30 -0.19
N GLU A 140 -19.61 -0.91 0.79
CA GLU A 140 -21.02 -1.26 0.68
C GLU A 140 -21.92 -0.02 0.57
N GLU A 141 -21.66 1.01 1.36
CA GLU A 141 -22.40 2.27 1.31
C GLU A 141 -22.22 3.01 -0.03
N GLU A 142 -21.00 3.00 -0.60
CA GLU A 142 -20.74 3.56 -1.93
C GLU A 142 -21.50 2.76 -3.00
N GLY A 143 -21.51 1.42 -2.91
CA GLY A 143 -22.26 0.55 -3.81
C GLY A 143 -23.78 0.75 -3.75
N LYS A 144 -24.30 1.17 -2.60
CA LYS A 144 -25.72 1.56 -2.41
C LYS A 144 -26.01 3.00 -2.86
N GLY A 145 -24.99 3.80 -3.14
CA GLY A 145 -25.12 5.23 -3.48
C GLY A 145 -25.35 6.14 -2.28
N ASN A 146 -25.15 5.66 -1.04
CA ASN A 146 -25.34 6.45 0.18
C ASN A 146 -24.18 7.41 0.44
N ILE A 147 -22.98 7.05 -0.03
CA ILE A 147 -21.79 7.89 0.08
C ILE A 147 -21.12 8.02 -1.29
N SER A 148 -20.48 9.16 -1.51
CA SER A 148 -19.60 9.41 -2.64
C SER A 148 -18.29 9.99 -2.13
N PHE A 149 -17.17 9.52 -2.68
CA PHE A 149 -15.86 10.07 -2.34
C PHE A 149 -15.44 11.19 -3.28
N THR A 150 -14.79 12.20 -2.72
CA THR A 150 -14.18 13.28 -3.50
C THR A 150 -12.87 12.81 -4.16
N GLN A 151 -12.27 13.66 -4.99
CA GLN A 151 -11.01 13.33 -5.65
C GLN A 151 -9.89 13.04 -4.62
N GLY A 152 -9.23 11.89 -4.76
CA GLY A 152 -8.19 11.47 -3.83
C GLY A 152 -8.67 10.78 -2.58
N GLU A 153 -9.97 10.56 -2.47
CA GLU A 153 -10.60 9.83 -1.38
C GLU A 153 -11.22 8.53 -1.90
N ASP A 154 -11.22 7.55 -1.03
CA ASP A 154 -11.79 6.22 -1.20
C ASP A 154 -12.16 5.67 0.19
N ALA A 155 -12.77 4.49 0.20
CA ALA A 155 -13.16 3.83 1.45
C ALA A 155 -11.97 3.64 2.41
N LEU A 156 -10.77 3.37 1.89
CA LEU A 156 -9.57 3.14 2.70
C LEU A 156 -9.06 4.43 3.36
N THR A 157 -8.94 5.52 2.62
CA THR A 157 -8.49 6.82 3.14
C THR A 157 -9.49 7.39 4.14
N LYS A 158 -10.80 7.20 3.90
CA LYS A 158 -11.85 7.52 4.88
C LYS A 158 -11.73 6.66 6.15
N ALA A 159 -11.51 5.36 6.01
CA ALA A 159 -11.34 4.45 7.15
C ALA A 159 -10.05 4.73 7.95
N MET A 160 -8.96 5.14 7.29
CA MET A 160 -7.72 5.55 7.96
C MET A 160 -7.81 6.95 8.60
N GLY A 161 -8.82 7.75 8.26
CA GLY A 161 -8.97 9.13 8.73
C GLY A 161 -7.91 10.10 8.21
N LYS A 162 -7.13 9.72 7.18
CA LYS A 162 -6.08 10.54 6.59
C LYS A 162 -5.97 10.34 5.08
N LYS A 163 -5.70 11.43 4.37
CA LYS A 163 -5.42 11.42 2.94
C LYS A 163 -4.02 10.86 2.67
N ASP A 164 -3.84 10.33 1.46
CA ASP A 164 -2.53 9.91 0.98
C ASP A 164 -1.59 11.09 0.76
N HIS A 165 -0.28 10.81 0.81
CA HIS A 165 0.72 11.77 0.42
C HIS A 165 0.74 11.93 -1.11
N PRO A 166 0.97 13.15 -1.66
CA PRO A 166 0.98 13.37 -3.11
C PRO A 166 1.99 12.51 -3.88
N GLY A 167 3.15 12.22 -3.26
CA GLY A 167 4.18 11.37 -3.84
C GLY A 167 4.04 9.88 -3.54
N ARG A 168 3.17 9.50 -2.60
CA ARG A 168 3.05 8.11 -2.14
C ARG A 168 1.64 7.77 -1.70
N VAL A 169 1.09 6.80 -2.42
CA VAL A 169 -0.26 6.30 -2.28
C VAL A 169 -0.22 5.02 -1.43
N ASN A 170 -1.10 4.85 -0.44
CA ASN A 170 -1.12 3.60 0.34
C ASN A 170 -1.60 2.41 -0.51
N ALA A 171 -1.32 1.18 -0.05
CA ALA A 171 -1.69 -0.07 -0.74
C ALA A 171 -1.14 -0.21 -2.18
N THR A 172 -0.08 0.51 -2.53
CA THR A 172 0.62 0.43 -3.82
C THR A 172 2.07 -0.06 -3.64
N SER A 173 2.29 -1.12 -2.86
CA SER A 173 3.67 -1.60 -2.61
C SER A 173 4.29 -2.19 -3.88
N GLY A 174 5.48 -1.68 -4.23
CA GLY A 174 6.35 -2.17 -5.30
C GLY A 174 6.34 -1.34 -6.59
N VAL A 175 5.39 -0.42 -6.74
CA VAL A 175 5.31 0.51 -7.87
C VAL A 175 5.18 1.88 -7.25
N ASN A 176 6.08 2.82 -7.60
CA ASN A 176 5.96 4.22 -7.18
C ASN A 176 4.75 4.87 -7.88
N VAL A 177 3.55 4.41 -7.55
CA VAL A 177 2.29 4.94 -8.07
C VAL A 177 2.09 6.29 -7.39
N GLY A 178 2.40 7.35 -8.14
CA GLY A 178 2.11 8.71 -7.70
C GLY A 178 0.60 8.96 -7.66
N TYR A 179 0.20 9.94 -6.86
CA TYR A 179 -1.20 10.32 -6.68
C TYR A 179 -1.94 10.54 -8.01
N LYS A 180 -1.28 11.16 -9.00
CA LYS A 180 -1.87 11.40 -10.34
C LYS A 180 -2.27 10.12 -11.07
N VAL A 181 -1.51 9.04 -10.88
CA VAL A 181 -1.79 7.73 -11.51
C VAL A 181 -2.95 7.04 -10.78
N ALA A 182 -2.99 7.15 -9.45
CA ALA A 182 -4.00 6.50 -8.62
C ALA A 182 -5.36 7.22 -8.62
N PHE A 183 -5.38 8.55 -8.65
CA PHE A 183 -6.57 9.37 -8.43
C PHE A 183 -6.82 10.40 -9.56
N GLY A 184 -6.03 10.33 -10.63
CA GLY A 184 -6.11 11.29 -11.73
C GLY A 184 -5.44 12.64 -11.42
N PRO A 185 -5.38 13.55 -12.41
CA PRO A 185 -4.82 14.88 -12.23
C PRO A 185 -5.63 15.69 -11.21
N ILE A 186 -4.96 16.19 -10.17
CA ILE A 186 -5.57 17.13 -9.20
C ILE A 186 -6.06 18.35 -9.96
N ASP A 187 -7.33 18.72 -9.76
CA ASP A 187 -7.82 20.02 -10.24
C ASP A 187 -7.04 21.14 -9.55
N ARG A 188 -6.30 21.92 -10.33
CA ARG A 188 -5.41 22.99 -9.83
C ARG A 188 -6.18 24.26 -9.47
N SER A 189 -7.49 24.31 -9.71
CA SER A 189 -8.36 25.46 -9.42
C SER A 189 -8.37 25.89 -7.95
N SER A 190 -7.91 25.03 -7.03
CA SER A 190 -7.99 25.24 -5.57
C SER A 190 -6.65 25.53 -4.89
N ARG A 191 -5.54 25.72 -5.64
CA ARG A 191 -4.27 26.18 -5.05
C ARG A 191 -4.16 27.70 -5.10
N CYS A 192 -4.31 28.31 -3.93
CA CYS A 192 -3.80 29.65 -3.61
C CYS A 192 -4.31 30.77 -4.53
N GLY A 193 -5.52 31.27 -4.26
CA GLY A 193 -5.70 32.71 -4.37
C GLY A 193 -4.90 33.33 -3.23
N HIS A 194 -3.75 33.95 -3.54
CA HIS A 194 -3.23 35.01 -2.68
C HIS A 194 -4.34 36.06 -2.65
N ILE A 195 -5.15 36.08 -1.58
CA ILE A 195 -5.96 37.26 -1.29
C ILE A 195 -4.95 38.27 -0.79
N GLU A 196 -4.40 39.06 -1.72
CA GLU A 196 -3.76 40.32 -1.35
C GLU A 196 -4.79 41.10 -0.51
N PRO A 197 -4.46 41.48 0.74
CA PRO A 197 -5.40 42.22 1.55
C PRO A 197 -5.78 43.52 0.83
N SER A 198 -7.08 43.83 0.80
CA SER A 198 -7.60 45.07 0.24
C SER A 198 -6.82 46.28 0.81
N PRO A 199 -6.50 47.30 0.00
CA PRO A 199 -5.83 48.52 0.47
C PRO A 199 -6.50 49.14 1.71
N GLU A 200 -7.82 49.03 1.81
CA GLU A 200 -8.61 49.53 2.95
C GLU A 200 -8.25 48.83 4.28
N ALA A 201 -7.93 47.53 4.23
CA ALA A 201 -7.51 46.77 5.40
C ALA A 201 -6.10 47.18 5.87
N ILE A 202 -5.24 47.63 4.95
CA ILE A 202 -3.89 48.11 5.27
C ILE A 202 -3.95 49.53 5.88
N GLU A 203 -4.84 50.39 5.37
CA GLU A 203 -5.02 51.75 5.91
C GLU A 203 -5.62 51.74 7.32
N SER A 204 -6.56 50.85 7.60
CA SER A 204 -7.16 50.74 8.93
C SER A 204 -6.16 50.32 10.02
N ILE A 205 -5.14 49.52 9.67
CA ILE A 205 -4.08 49.10 10.60
C ILE A 205 -3.09 50.25 10.87
N ARG A 206 -2.87 51.15 9.91
CA ARG A 206 -1.94 52.29 10.06
C ARG A 206 -2.52 53.44 10.89
N ALA A 207 -3.84 53.48 11.06
CA ALA A 207 -4.55 54.53 11.80
C ALA A 207 -4.85 54.20 13.28
N SER A 208 -4.41 53.04 13.79
CA SER A 208 -4.54 52.65 15.22
C SER A 208 -3.26 52.88 16.00
#